data_AF-A0A0G0YFT2-F1
#
_entry.id   AF-A0A0G0YFT2-F1
#
_cell.length_a   1.000
_cell.length_b   1.000
_cell.length_c   1.000
_cell.angle_alpha   90.00
_cell.angle_beta   90.00
_cell.angle_gamma   90.00
#
_symmetry.space_group_name_H-M   'P 1'
#
loop_
_entity.id
_entity.type
_entity.pdbx_description
1 polymer ?
#
loop_
_entity_poly.entity_id
_entity_poly.type
_entity_poly.pdbx_seq_one_letter_code
_entity_poly.pdbx_strand_id
1 'polypeptide(L)'
;MNICFLTHVPYCIAWYSLCMEINWDEVVEKGVRALPHKFRDKITNVAILLEDEPSEKVRRDEGLEESETLLGLYHGIPLSERGDWYGVGETLPDTITLYKLPILIEAGNNLEEIQRIVTETIWHEFGHYFGLGENEVQKREKKRI
;
A
#
# COMPACT_ATOMS: atom_id res chain seq x y z
N MET A 1 28.13 -2.73 31.00
CA MET A 1 27.32 -3.91 30.65
C MET A 1 26.01 -3.78 31.41
N ASN A 2 24.93 -3.40 30.73
CA ASN A 2 23.58 -3.43 31.29
C ASN A 2 22.61 -3.59 30.12
N ILE A 3 21.90 -4.70 30.13
CA ILE A 3 20.80 -5.05 29.23
C ILE A 3 19.54 -4.43 29.83
N CYS A 4 18.76 -3.72 29.02
CA CYS A 4 17.47 -3.18 29.42
C CYS A 4 16.40 -3.83 28.52
N PHE A 5 15.59 -4.71 29.10
CA PHE A 5 14.35 -5.20 28.50
C PHE A 5 13.24 -4.21 28.89
N LEU A 6 12.66 -3.54 27.90
CA LEU A 6 11.43 -2.75 28.05
C LEU A 6 10.50 -3.10 26.89
N THR A 7 9.56 -4.00 27.16
CA THR A 7 8.30 -4.15 26.43
C THR A 7 7.47 -2.89 26.69
N HIS A 8 7.61 -1.86 25.87
CA HIS A 8 6.64 -0.78 25.63
C HIS A 8 7.21 0.04 24.45
N VAL A 9 6.65 -0.17 23.26
CA VAL A 9 7.00 0.59 22.06
C VAL A 9 6.76 2.08 22.36
N PRO A 10 7.79 2.94 22.36
CA PRO A 10 7.61 4.33 22.65
C PRO A 10 7.00 4.97 21.40
N TYR A 11 5.69 5.16 21.40
CA TYR A 11 5.01 6.09 20.48
C TYR A 11 5.49 7.50 20.82
N CYS A 12 6.70 7.81 20.35
CA CYS A 12 7.42 9.03 20.63
C CYS A 12 6.76 10.19 19.89
N ILE A 13 6.58 11.31 20.57
CA ILE A 13 5.94 12.57 20.10
C ILE A 13 6.44 13.02 18.70
N ALA A 14 7.66 12.63 18.30
CA ALA A 14 8.21 12.86 16.98
C ALA A 14 7.41 12.19 15.84
N TRP A 15 6.86 10.99 16.04
CA TRP A 15 6.05 10.30 15.03
C TRP A 15 4.73 11.01 14.78
N TYR A 16 4.07 11.46 15.85
CA TYR A 16 2.84 12.24 15.73
C TYR A 16 3.08 13.58 15.01
N SER A 17 4.20 14.24 15.30
CA SER A 17 4.59 15.49 14.63
C SER A 17 4.87 15.31 13.13
N LEU A 18 5.51 14.22 12.73
CA LEU A 18 5.82 13.95 11.32
C LEU A 18 4.59 13.48 10.53
N CYS A 19 3.74 12.63 11.13
CA CYS A 19 2.44 12.26 10.55
C CYS A 19 1.56 13.50 10.25
N MET A 20 1.70 14.56 11.05
CA MET A 20 0.97 15.81 10.89
C MET A 20 1.53 16.73 9.78
N GLU A 21 2.75 16.51 9.30
CA GLU A 21 3.39 17.36 8.27
C GLU A 21 3.37 16.73 6.86
N ILE A 22 3.18 15.42 6.75
CA ILE A 22 3.16 14.73 5.45
C ILE A 22 1.81 14.96 4.75
N ASN A 23 1.86 15.56 3.56
CA ASN A 23 0.72 15.60 2.66
C ASN A 23 0.59 14.25 1.93
N TRP A 24 -0.15 13.32 2.51
CA TRP A 24 -0.33 11.98 1.96
C TRP A 24 -1.05 11.98 0.60
N ASP A 25 -1.97 12.92 0.35
CA ASP A 25 -2.65 13.03 -0.93
C ASP A 25 -1.65 13.29 -2.07
N GLU A 26 -0.69 14.19 -1.84
CA GLU A 26 0.37 14.48 -2.82
C GLU A 26 1.28 13.27 -3.04
N VAL A 27 1.64 12.56 -1.97
CA VAL A 27 2.48 11.36 -2.05
C VAL A 27 1.79 10.26 -2.85
N VAL A 28 0.50 10.01 -2.57
CA VAL A 28 -0.32 9.04 -3.31
C VAL A 28 -0.49 9.47 -4.78
N GLU A 29 -0.78 10.74 -5.04
CA GLU A 29 -0.95 11.25 -6.41
C GLU A 29 0.36 11.11 -7.21
N LYS A 30 1.52 11.33 -6.59
CA LYS A 30 2.83 11.07 -7.22
C LYS A 30 3.01 9.58 -7.55
N GLY A 31 2.69 8.69 -6.61
CA GLY A 31 2.78 7.25 -6.82
C GLY A 31 1.88 6.77 -7.96
N VAL A 32 0.63 7.24 -8.02
CA VAL A 32 -0.29 6.92 -9.13
C VAL A 32 0.24 7.48 -10.45
N ARG A 33 0.72 8.73 -10.49
CA ARG A 33 1.26 9.35 -11.71
C ARG A 33 2.50 8.65 -12.25
N ALA A 34 3.28 7.99 -11.39
CA ALA A 34 4.43 7.21 -11.80
C ALA A 34 4.05 6.00 -12.66
N LEU A 35 2.81 5.50 -12.56
CA LEU A 35 2.31 4.42 -13.41
C LEU A 35 2.31 4.84 -14.90
N PRO A 36 2.75 3.96 -15.82
CA PRO A 36 2.71 4.21 -17.25
C PRO A 36 1.30 4.55 -17.68
N HIS A 37 1.17 5.56 -18.54
CA HIS A 37 -0.11 6.08 -18.99
C HIS A 37 -1.09 4.98 -19.43
N LYS A 38 -0.58 3.99 -20.20
CA LYS A 38 -1.35 2.83 -20.67
C LYS A 38 -2.00 1.97 -19.59
N PHE A 39 -1.50 2.02 -18.36
CA PHE A 39 -2.08 1.33 -17.20
C PHE A 39 -3.05 2.24 -16.48
N ARG A 40 -2.72 3.53 -16.31
CA ARG A 40 -3.63 4.51 -15.70
C ARG A 40 -4.98 4.59 -16.41
N ASP A 41 -5.00 4.55 -17.74
CA ASP A 41 -6.24 4.57 -18.53
C ASP A 41 -7.15 3.35 -18.32
N LYS A 42 -6.62 2.27 -17.73
CA LYS A 42 -7.34 1.01 -17.50
C LYS A 42 -7.80 0.87 -16.05
N ILE A 43 -7.42 1.77 -15.17
CA ILE A 43 -7.87 1.75 -13.77
C ILE A 43 -9.30 2.26 -13.74
N THR A 44 -10.23 1.38 -13.41
CA THR A 44 -11.66 1.71 -13.31
C THR A 44 -12.21 1.24 -11.98
N ASN A 45 -12.88 2.15 -11.27
CA ASN A 45 -13.59 1.89 -10.01
C ASN A 45 -12.66 1.36 -8.89
N VAL A 46 -11.51 2.02 -8.70
CA VAL A 46 -10.57 1.73 -7.60
C VAL A 46 -10.44 2.95 -6.69
N ALA A 47 -10.65 2.77 -5.39
CA ALA A 47 -10.40 3.78 -4.36
C ALA A 47 -9.06 3.51 -3.68
N ILE A 48 -8.25 4.54 -3.46
CA ILE A 48 -7.05 4.43 -2.61
C ILE A 48 -7.43 4.91 -1.21
N LEU A 49 -7.21 4.07 -0.21
CA LEU A 49 -7.48 4.33 1.19
C LEU A 49 -6.17 4.49 1.96
N LEU A 50 -6.20 5.32 3.00
CA LEU A 50 -5.08 5.49 3.93
C LEU A 50 -5.54 5.07 5.32
N GLU A 51 -4.89 4.05 5.86
CA GLU A 51 -5.11 3.59 7.24
C GLU A 51 -3.82 3.70 8.03
N ASP A 52 -3.92 3.75 9.37
CA ASP A 52 -2.72 3.81 10.20
C ASP A 52 -1.99 2.46 10.22
N GLU A 53 -2.71 1.36 10.44
CA GLU A 53 -2.19 -0.01 10.58
C GLU A 53 -3.18 -1.05 10.03
N PRO A 54 -2.73 -2.22 9.53
CA PRO A 54 -3.61 -3.32 9.18
C PRO A 54 -4.35 -3.84 10.42
N SER A 55 -5.66 -4.04 10.27
CA SER A 55 -6.47 -4.64 11.34
C SER A 55 -6.03 -6.08 11.64
N GLU A 56 -6.30 -6.54 12.86
CA GLU A 56 -6.08 -7.94 13.26
C GLU A 56 -6.74 -8.97 12.32
N LYS A 57 -7.87 -8.60 11.71
CA LYS A 57 -8.53 -9.45 10.72
C LYS A 57 -7.70 -9.53 9.44
N VAL A 58 -7.25 -8.38 8.92
CA VAL A 58 -6.39 -8.33 7.73
C VAL A 58 -5.11 -9.11 7.98
N ARG A 59 -4.44 -8.93 9.12
CA ARG A 59 -3.23 -9.69 9.46
C ARG A 59 -3.45 -11.20 9.41
N ARG A 60 -4.58 -11.69 9.93
CA ARG A 60 -4.92 -13.13 9.88
C ARG A 60 -5.26 -13.61 8.48
N ASP A 61 -6.04 -12.84 7.73
CA ASP A 61 -6.48 -13.22 6.38
C ASP A 61 -5.27 -13.28 5.41
N GLU A 62 -4.32 -12.36 5.57
CA GLU A 62 -3.06 -12.30 4.81
C GLU A 62 -1.95 -13.21 5.40
N GLY A 63 -2.22 -13.90 6.51
CA GLY A 63 -1.28 -14.85 7.11
C GLY A 63 -0.03 -14.23 7.71
N LEU A 64 -0.07 -12.95 8.12
CA LEU A 64 1.08 -12.23 8.64
C LEU A 64 1.47 -12.70 10.05
N GLU A 65 2.76 -12.96 10.24
CA GLU A 65 3.35 -13.18 11.57
C GLU A 65 3.45 -11.86 12.38
N GLU A 66 3.75 -11.96 13.67
CA GLU A 66 3.86 -10.78 14.56
C GLU A 66 4.94 -9.78 14.10
N SER A 67 6.05 -10.27 13.53
CA SER A 67 7.15 -9.45 13.04
C SER A 67 6.99 -8.98 11.60
N GLU A 68 5.98 -9.47 10.89
CA GLU A 68 5.74 -9.09 9.50
C GLU A 68 4.90 -7.81 9.42
N THR A 69 5.07 -7.10 8.32
CA THR A 69 4.41 -5.84 8.05
C THR A 69 3.72 -5.88 6.69
N LEU A 70 2.70 -5.05 6.54
CA LEU A 70 1.95 -4.89 5.30
C LEU A 70 1.94 -3.41 4.94
N LEU A 71 2.52 -3.08 3.80
CA LEU A 71 2.64 -1.69 3.35
C LEU A 71 1.39 -1.24 2.58
N GLY A 72 0.78 -2.16 1.85
CA GLY A 72 -0.48 -1.95 1.17
C GLY A 72 -1.21 -3.25 0.88
N LEU A 73 -2.48 -3.13 0.53
CA LEU A 73 -3.35 -4.26 0.23
C LEU A 73 -4.40 -3.87 -0.82
N TYR A 74 -4.42 -4.61 -1.93
CA TYR A 74 -5.55 -4.63 -2.85
C TYR A 74 -6.68 -5.52 -2.32
N HIS A 75 -7.87 -4.94 -2.18
CA HIS A 75 -9.10 -5.65 -1.83
C HIS A 75 -10.13 -5.46 -2.94
N GLY A 76 -10.46 -6.51 -3.66
CA GLY A 76 -11.35 -6.44 -4.81
C GLY A 76 -11.40 -7.73 -5.62
N ILE A 77 -12.20 -7.72 -6.68
CA ILE A 77 -12.21 -8.82 -7.66
C ILE A 77 -11.19 -8.44 -8.75
N PRO A 78 -10.09 -9.21 -8.93
CA PRO A 78 -9.07 -8.92 -9.94
C PRO A 78 -9.68 -8.72 -11.33
N LEU A 79 -9.13 -7.82 -12.15
CA LEU A 79 -9.66 -7.52 -13.49
C LEU A 79 -9.78 -8.77 -14.37
N SER A 80 -8.88 -9.74 -14.21
CA SER A 80 -8.88 -11.03 -14.91
C SER A 80 -10.08 -11.93 -14.56
N GLU A 81 -10.71 -11.70 -13.41
CA GLU A 81 -11.82 -12.49 -12.86
C GLU A 81 -13.15 -11.75 -12.93
N ARG A 82 -13.15 -10.49 -13.38
CA ARG A 82 -14.37 -9.70 -13.59
C ARG A 82 -15.13 -10.25 -14.80
N GLY A 83 -16.35 -10.75 -14.57
CA GLY A 83 -17.30 -11.09 -15.64
C GLY A 83 -18.05 -9.85 -16.16
N ASP A 84 -18.85 -10.05 -17.22
CA ASP A 84 -19.59 -8.97 -17.92
C ASP A 84 -20.55 -8.16 -17.02
N TRP A 85 -20.87 -8.66 -15.83
CA TRP A 85 -21.80 -8.05 -14.87
C TRP A 85 -21.11 -7.26 -13.75
N TYR A 86 -19.77 -7.25 -13.69
CA TYR A 86 -19.05 -6.46 -12.69
C TYR A 86 -19.27 -4.97 -12.93
N GLY A 87 -19.73 -4.23 -11.91
CA GLY A 87 -20.06 -2.81 -12.03
C GLY A 87 -21.49 -2.51 -12.51
N VAL A 88 -22.34 -3.53 -12.71
CA VAL A 88 -23.76 -3.36 -13.03
C VAL A 88 -24.55 -3.11 -11.72
N GLY A 89 -25.03 -1.88 -11.53
CA GLY A 89 -25.75 -1.44 -10.33
C GLY A 89 -24.84 -0.71 -9.32
N GLU A 90 -25.26 -0.60 -8.06
CA GLU A 90 -24.46 0.00 -6.98
C GLU A 90 -23.32 -0.93 -6.54
N THR A 91 -22.29 -1.08 -7.39
CA THR A 91 -21.10 -1.87 -7.06
C THR A 91 -20.09 -0.99 -6.33
N LEU A 92 -19.67 -1.40 -5.13
CA LEU A 92 -18.60 -0.73 -4.40
C LEU A 92 -17.29 -0.76 -5.19
N PRO A 93 -16.46 0.29 -5.14
CA PRO A 93 -15.14 0.26 -5.75
C PRO A 93 -14.27 -0.80 -5.07
N ASP A 94 -13.37 -1.39 -5.86
CA ASP A 94 -12.24 -2.12 -5.28
C ASP A 94 -11.33 -1.12 -4.57
N THR A 95 -10.58 -1.55 -3.57
CA THR A 95 -9.76 -0.65 -2.77
C THR A 95 -8.29 -1.05 -2.79
N ILE A 96 -7.41 -0.05 -2.78
CA ILE A 96 -5.99 -0.22 -2.43
C ILE A 96 -5.79 0.54 -1.12
N THR A 97 -5.58 -0.17 -0.03
CA THR A 97 -5.30 0.44 1.27
C THR A 97 -3.79 0.54 1.45
N LEU A 98 -3.28 1.72 1.78
CA LEU A 98 -1.88 1.92 2.20
C LEU A 98 -1.83 2.15 3.70
N TYR A 99 -0.87 1.50 4.37
CA TYR A 99 -0.73 1.55 5.82
C TYR A 99 0.39 2.51 6.22
N LYS A 100 0.00 3.67 6.76
CA LYS A 100 0.90 4.80 7.01
C LYS A 100 2.00 4.45 8.02
N LEU A 101 1.67 3.81 9.14
CA LEU A 101 2.67 3.51 10.17
C LEU A 101 3.71 2.48 9.68
N PRO A 102 3.32 1.34 9.07
CA PRO A 102 4.25 0.46 8.37
C PRO A 102 5.19 1.18 7.39
N ILE A 103 4.64 2.06 6.54
CA ILE A 103 5.42 2.82 5.56
C ILE A 103 6.41 3.76 6.25
N LEU A 104 5.99 4.46 7.32
CA LEU A 104 6.86 5.38 8.06
C LEU A 104 8.01 4.66 8.77
N ILE A 105 7.73 3.48 9.33
CA ILE A 105 8.72 2.62 9.98
C ILE A 105 9.75 2.17 8.95
N GLU A 106 9.31 1.62 7.82
CA GLU A 106 10.19 1.14 6.75
C GLU A 106 11.03 2.29 6.16
N ALA A 107 10.41 3.46 5.97
CA ALA A 107 11.08 4.63 5.42
C ALA A 107 12.04 5.33 6.39
N GLY A 108 12.08 4.91 7.67
CA GLY A 108 12.86 5.58 8.70
C GLY A 108 12.52 7.07 8.84
N ASN A 109 11.26 7.45 8.64
CA ASN A 109 10.79 8.85 8.68
C ASN A 109 11.40 9.81 7.64
N ASN A 110 11.97 9.30 6.53
CA ASN A 110 12.49 10.12 5.44
C ASN A 110 11.42 10.34 4.35
N LEU A 111 11.10 11.60 4.02
CA LEU A 111 10.07 11.94 3.03
C LEU A 111 10.33 11.38 1.62
N GLU A 112 11.58 11.41 1.16
CA GLU A 112 11.94 10.87 -0.16
C GLU A 112 11.73 9.36 -0.19
N GLU A 113 12.10 8.70 0.91
CA GLU A 113 11.94 7.25 1.06
C GLU A 113 10.46 6.85 1.20
N ILE A 114 9.66 7.64 1.92
CA ILE A 114 8.20 7.47 1.97
C ILE A 114 7.61 7.55 0.56
N GLN A 115 8.01 8.55 -0.23
CA GLN A 115 7.54 8.69 -1.61
C GLN A 115 7.94 7.50 -2.48
N ARG A 116 9.17 7.00 -2.33
CA ARG A 116 9.68 5.82 -3.04
C ARG A 116 8.86 4.58 -2.68
N ILE A 117 8.71 4.29 -1.39
CA ILE A 117 7.98 3.13 -0.88
C ILE A 117 6.51 3.18 -1.31
N VAL A 118 5.81 4.31 -1.11
CA VAL A 118 4.42 4.45 -1.55
C VAL A 118 4.27 4.21 -3.06
N THR A 119 5.21 4.73 -3.86
CA THR A 119 5.19 4.52 -5.32
C THR A 119 5.39 3.05 -5.69
N GLU A 120 6.28 2.35 -5.00
CA GLU A 120 6.52 0.91 -5.20
C GLU A 120 5.31 0.09 -4.77
N THR A 121 4.76 0.32 -3.58
CA THR A 121 3.56 -0.34 -3.08
C THR A 121 2.38 -0.15 -4.03
N ILE A 122 2.09 1.10 -4.46
CA ILE A 122 1.02 1.36 -5.43
C ILE A 122 1.24 0.57 -6.73
N TRP A 123 2.47 0.51 -7.23
CA TRP A 123 2.77 -0.25 -8.43
C TRP A 123 2.53 -1.74 -8.26
N HIS A 124 2.92 -2.26 -7.11
CA HIS A 124 2.75 -3.65 -6.74
C HIS A 124 1.26 -4.02 -6.69
N GLU A 125 0.47 -3.25 -5.95
CA GLU A 125 -0.97 -3.46 -5.81
C GLU A 125 -1.73 -3.32 -7.13
N PHE A 126 -1.36 -2.35 -7.97
CA PHE A 126 -1.92 -2.28 -9.31
C PHE A 126 -1.47 -3.44 -10.21
N GLY A 127 -0.31 -4.04 -9.95
CA GLY A 127 0.09 -5.31 -10.56
C GLY A 127 -0.93 -6.41 -10.27
N HIS A 128 -1.32 -6.58 -9.01
CA HIS A 128 -2.35 -7.54 -8.60
C HIS A 128 -3.73 -7.19 -9.15
N TYR A 129 -4.11 -5.91 -9.18
CA TYR A 129 -5.34 -5.44 -9.83
C TYR A 129 -5.45 -5.92 -11.29
N PHE A 130 -4.34 -5.90 -12.04
CA PHE A 130 -4.29 -6.39 -13.42
C PHE A 130 -4.21 -7.91 -13.54
N GLY A 131 -4.33 -8.67 -12.45
CA GLY A 131 -4.28 -10.13 -12.43
C GLY A 131 -2.87 -10.70 -12.56
N LEU A 132 -1.84 -9.93 -12.19
CA LEU A 132 -0.47 -10.42 -12.18
C LEU A 132 -0.19 -11.12 -10.85
N GLY A 133 0.32 -12.35 -10.93
CA GLY A 133 0.89 -13.02 -9.76
C GLY A 133 2.23 -12.39 -9.36
N GLU A 134 2.65 -12.66 -8.13
CA GLU A 134 3.85 -12.10 -7.48
C GLU A 134 5.09 -12.08 -8.38
N ASN A 135 5.40 -13.23 -8.99
CA ASN A 135 6.57 -13.37 -9.88
C ASN A 135 6.53 -12.44 -11.10
N GLU A 136 5.34 -12.13 -11.63
CA GLU A 136 5.16 -11.23 -12.77
C GLU A 136 5.21 -9.77 -12.36
N VAL A 137 4.69 -9.43 -11.17
CA VAL A 137 4.80 -8.09 -10.58
C VAL A 137 6.28 -7.74 -10.37
N GLN A 138 7.03 -8.59 -9.67
CA GLN A 138 8.47 -8.39 -9.42
C GLN A 138 9.29 -8.25 -10.72
N LYS A 139 8.98 -9.05 -11.74
CA LYS A 139 9.67 -8.94 -13.05
C LYS A 139 9.43 -7.60 -13.73
N ARG A 140 8.22 -7.03 -13.60
CA ARG A 140 7.85 -5.76 -14.23
C ARG A 140 8.34 -4.56 -13.45
N GLU A 141 8.41 -4.66 -12.11
CA GLU A 141 9.08 -3.68 -11.27
C GLU A 141 10.57 -3.54 -11.63
N LYS A 142 11.27 -4.65 -11.83
CA LYS A 142 12.69 -4.64 -12.24
C LYS A 142 12.95 -4.05 -13.63
N LYS A 143 11.92 -3.99 -14.49
CA LYS A 143 11.98 -3.38 -15.84
C LYS A 143 11.54 -1.91 -15.86
N ARG A 144 11.37 -1.28 -14.70
CA ARG A 144 11.06 0.16 -14.58
C ARG A 144 12.26 1.06 -14.96
N ILE A 145 13.44 0.48 -15.20
CA ILE A 145 14.68 1.14 -15.65
C ILE A 145 14.87 0.95 -17.15
#